data_AF-A0A1G7KUK8-F1
#
_entry.id   AF-A0A1G7KUK8-F1
#
_cell.length_a   1.000
_cell.length_b   1.000
_cell.length_c   1.000
_cell.angle_alpha   90.00
_cell.angle_beta   90.00
_cell.angle_gamma   90.00
#
_symmetry.space_group_name_H-M   'P 1'
#
loop_
_entity.id
_entity.type
_entity.pdbx_description
1 polymer ?
#
loop_
_entity_poly.entity_id
_entity_poly.type
_entity_poly.pdbx_seq_one_letter_code
_entity_poly.pdbx_strand_id
1 'polypeptide(L)'
;MRPVLLLLAALVALPLPASADASNPWPAVDRFLQMNGCRISEAQLVDVLRAEGVDTWTINIMVTNYAKRDTVTFDNQTGTYRVTNTGICT
;
A
#
# COMPACT_ATOMS: atom_id res chain seq x y z
N MET A 1 0.91 -51.77 -21.05
CA MET A 1 1.48 -51.22 -19.80
C MET A 1 1.73 -49.73 -20.06
N ARG A 2 0.96 -48.83 -19.44
CA ARG A 2 1.04 -47.38 -19.65
C ARG A 2 2.10 -46.80 -18.70
N PRO A 3 3.10 -46.03 -19.16
CA PRO A 3 3.96 -45.28 -18.25
C PRO A 3 3.17 -44.08 -17.73
N VAL A 4 3.08 -44.02 -16.40
CA VAL A 4 2.46 -42.96 -15.61
C VAL A 4 3.23 -41.65 -15.87
N LEU A 5 2.54 -40.63 -16.36
CA LEU A 5 3.06 -39.26 -16.36
C LEU A 5 3.30 -38.82 -14.92
N LEU A 6 4.58 -38.64 -14.56
CA LEU A 6 5.00 -37.90 -13.38
C LEU A 6 4.71 -36.41 -13.63
N LEU A 7 3.56 -35.92 -13.15
CA LEU A 7 3.35 -34.49 -12.94
C LEU A 7 4.23 -34.05 -11.77
N LEU A 8 5.38 -33.44 -12.08
CA LEU A 8 6.07 -32.60 -11.10
C LEU A 8 5.18 -31.38 -10.82
N ALA A 9 4.52 -31.38 -9.66
CA ALA A 9 3.90 -30.21 -9.10
C ALA A 9 5.01 -29.22 -8.69
N ALA A 10 5.34 -28.28 -9.56
CA ALA A 10 6.09 -27.10 -9.18
C ALA A 10 5.20 -26.23 -8.28
N LEU A 11 5.27 -26.44 -6.96
CA LEU A 11 4.84 -25.43 -6.00
C LEU A 11 5.79 -24.23 -6.16
N VAL A 12 5.45 -23.31 -7.04
CA VAL A 12 6.01 -21.96 -7.00
C VAL A 12 5.54 -21.36 -5.69
N ALA A 13 6.44 -21.27 -4.71
CA ALA A 13 6.22 -20.48 -3.51
C ALA A 13 6.07 -19.02 -3.95
N LEU A 14 4.83 -18.62 -4.25
CA LEU A 14 4.48 -17.22 -4.41
C LEU A 14 4.95 -16.50 -3.13
N PRO A 15 5.72 -15.41 -3.24
CA PRO A 15 6.02 -14.59 -2.08
C PRO A 15 4.68 -14.17 -1.48
N LEU A 16 4.39 -14.66 -0.27
CA LEU A 16 3.23 -14.23 0.48
C LEU A 16 3.29 -12.70 0.55
N PRO A 17 2.19 -11.97 0.25
CA PRO A 17 2.16 -10.55 0.54
C PRO A 17 2.60 -10.38 1.99
N ALA A 18 3.48 -9.41 2.24
CA ALA A 18 3.85 -9.01 3.59
C ALA A 18 2.54 -8.98 4.40
N SER A 19 2.47 -9.77 5.47
CA SER A 19 1.24 -10.01 6.21
C SER A 19 0.58 -8.68 6.53
N ALA A 20 -0.67 -8.51 6.09
CA ALA A 20 -1.47 -7.34 6.38
C ALA A 20 -1.42 -7.04 7.89
N ASP A 21 -1.05 -5.80 8.24
CA ASP A 21 -0.88 -5.38 9.63
C ASP A 21 -1.70 -4.12 9.91
N ALA A 22 -2.94 -4.33 10.33
CA ALA A 22 -3.85 -3.25 10.72
C ALA A 22 -3.33 -2.42 11.90
N SER A 23 -2.41 -2.96 12.71
CA SER A 23 -1.81 -2.23 13.84
C SER A 23 -0.71 -1.26 13.41
N ASN A 24 -0.10 -1.50 12.25
CA ASN A 24 0.90 -0.61 11.66
C ASN A 24 0.86 -0.65 10.11
N PRO A 25 -0.13 0.01 9.48
CA PRO A 25 -0.33 -0.02 8.02
C PRO A 25 0.59 0.94 7.24
N TRP A 26 1.33 1.82 7.94
CA TRP A 26 2.16 2.86 7.30
C TRP A 26 3.28 2.33 6.39
N PRO A 27 3.98 1.23 6.70
CA PRO A 27 4.97 0.66 5.79
C PRO A 27 4.40 0.27 4.42
N ALA A 28 3.13 -0.11 4.34
CA ALA A 28 2.47 -0.39 3.06
C ALA A 28 2.22 0.89 2.26
N VAL A 29 1.79 1.96 2.94
CA VAL A 29 1.64 3.31 2.34
C VAL A 29 2.98 3.82 1.84
N ASP A 30 4.04 3.66 2.62
CA ASP A 30 5.40 4.08 2.25
C ASP A 30 5.92 3.33 1.02
N ARG A 31 5.71 2.01 0.97
CA ARG A 31 6.04 1.20 -0.21
C ARG A 31 5.24 1.64 -1.43
N PHE A 32 3.96 1.93 -1.28
CA PHE A 32 3.13 2.45 -2.36
C PHE A 32 3.71 3.77 -2.90
N LEU A 33 4.05 4.71 -2.02
CA LEU A 33 4.63 6.00 -2.39
C LEU A 33 5.95 5.85 -3.14
N GLN A 34 6.84 4.95 -2.69
CA GLN A 34 8.11 4.66 -3.37
C GLN A 34 7.91 4.17 -4.81
N MET A 35 6.89 3.32 -5.04
CA MET A 35 6.59 2.80 -6.37
C MET A 35 5.86 3.83 -7.27
N ASN A 36 5.14 4.78 -6.68
CA ASN A 36 4.27 5.72 -7.40
C ASN A 36 4.83 7.15 -7.47
N GLY A 37 6.16 7.30 -7.40
CA GLY A 37 6.82 8.60 -7.54
C GLY A 37 6.36 9.61 -6.49
N CYS A 38 6.16 9.14 -5.26
CA CYS A 38 5.83 9.92 -4.08
C CYS A 38 4.49 10.63 -4.13
N ARG A 39 3.54 10.03 -4.87
CA ARG A 39 2.17 10.49 -5.02
C ARG A 39 1.20 9.38 -4.66
N ILE A 40 0.09 9.77 -4.02
CA ILE A 40 -1.02 8.89 -3.70
C ILE A 40 -2.31 9.70 -3.71
N SER A 41 -3.36 9.22 -4.38
CA SER A 41 -4.69 9.80 -4.25
C SER A 41 -5.35 9.36 -2.95
N GLU A 42 -6.42 10.06 -2.51
CA GLU A 42 -7.18 9.64 -1.34
C GLU A 42 -7.75 8.21 -1.50
N ALA A 43 -8.29 7.90 -2.68
CA ALA A 43 -8.82 6.56 -2.98
C ALA A 43 -7.73 5.48 -2.87
N GLN A 44 -6.53 5.75 -3.39
CA GLN A 44 -5.41 4.81 -3.27
C GLN A 44 -4.94 4.64 -1.83
N LEU A 45 -4.92 5.73 -1.05
CA LEU A 45 -4.60 5.65 0.38
C LEU A 45 -5.62 4.77 1.13
N VAL A 46 -6.92 4.98 0.88
CA VAL A 46 -8.00 4.15 1.42
C VAL A 46 -7.82 2.68 1.04
N ASP A 47 -7.51 2.39 -0.22
CA ASP A 47 -7.34 1.02 -0.70
C ASP A 47 -6.13 0.32 -0.07
N VAL A 48 -5.01 1.02 0.08
CA VAL A 48 -3.82 0.49 0.79
C VAL A 48 -4.15 0.19 2.25
N LEU A 49 -4.80 1.12 2.96
CA LEU A 49 -5.17 0.92 4.36
C LEU A 49 -6.18 -0.24 4.54
N ARG A 50 -7.15 -0.35 3.62
CA ARG A 50 -8.11 -1.46 3.63
C ARG A 50 -7.43 -2.80 3.35
N ALA A 51 -6.44 -2.84 2.46
CA ALA A 51 -5.67 -4.04 2.17
C ALA A 51 -4.85 -4.53 3.39
N GLU A 52 -4.41 -3.60 4.24
CA GLU A 52 -3.79 -3.89 5.54
C GLU A 52 -4.79 -4.31 6.63
N GLY A 53 -6.09 -4.35 6.32
CA GLY A 53 -7.15 -4.78 7.25
C GLY A 53 -7.63 -3.69 8.21
N VAL A 54 -7.31 -2.42 7.94
CA VAL A 54 -7.81 -1.29 8.73
C VAL A 54 -9.31 -1.11 8.47
N ASP A 55 -10.09 -0.93 9.54
CA ASP A 55 -11.53 -0.73 9.43
C ASP A 55 -11.90 0.67 8.91
N THR A 56 -13.09 0.81 8.35
CA THR A 56 -13.56 2.05 7.72
C THR A 56 -13.52 3.27 8.65
N TRP A 57 -13.86 3.11 9.94
CA TRP A 57 -13.85 4.24 10.87
C TRP A 57 -12.42 4.73 11.11
N THR A 58 -11.50 3.80 11.34
CA THR A 58 -10.07 4.11 11.50
C THR A 58 -9.48 4.71 10.22
N ILE A 59 -9.83 4.19 9.04
CA ILE A 59 -9.41 4.77 7.74
C ILE A 59 -9.82 6.24 7.64
N ASN A 60 -11.07 6.58 7.96
CA ASN A 60 -11.54 7.97 7.87
C ASN A 60 -10.72 8.92 8.74
N ILE A 61 -10.36 8.48 9.96
CA ILE A 61 -9.49 9.24 10.86
C ILE A 61 -8.08 9.37 10.27
N MET A 62 -7.52 8.26 9.78
CA MET A 62 -6.17 8.23 9.22
C MET A 62 -6.03 9.11 7.98
N VAL A 63 -6.97 9.06 7.04
CA VAL A 63 -6.99 9.91 5.84
C VAL A 63 -7.08 11.39 6.21
N THR A 64 -8.00 11.73 7.13
CA THR A 64 -8.17 13.11 7.61
C THR A 64 -6.88 13.66 8.23
N ASN A 65 -6.15 12.83 8.98
CA ASN A 65 -4.89 13.23 9.59
C ASN A 65 -3.73 13.22 8.59
N TYR A 66 -3.74 12.31 7.61
CA TYR A 66 -2.71 12.22 6.58
C TYR A 66 -2.59 13.52 5.78
N ALA A 67 -3.73 14.12 5.40
CA ALA A 67 -3.78 15.39 4.69
C ALA A 67 -3.26 16.60 5.51
N LYS A 68 -3.13 16.47 6.84
CA LYS A 68 -2.68 17.54 7.75
C LYS A 68 -1.20 17.47 8.11
N ARG A 69 -0.47 16.45 7.63
CA ARG A 69 0.96 16.31 7.93
C ARG A 69 1.75 17.37 7.17
N ASP A 70 2.70 18.02 7.83
CA ASP A 70 3.55 19.06 7.23
C ASP A 70 4.36 18.56 6.02
N THR A 71 4.56 17.24 5.94
CA THR A 71 5.29 16.57 4.85
C THR A 71 4.39 16.19 3.66
N VAL A 72 3.10 16.52 3.71
CA VAL A 72 2.10 16.17 2.69
C VAL A 72 1.51 17.44 2.09
N THR A 73 1.60 17.58 0.77
CA THR A 73 0.96 18.67 0.02
C THR A 73 -0.05 18.09 -0.95
N PHE A 74 -1.25 18.69 -1.05
CA PHE A 74 -2.23 18.28 -2.05
C PHE A 74 -1.97 18.99 -3.39
N ASP A 75 -1.80 18.20 -4.45
CA ASP A 75 -1.69 18.70 -5.82
C ASP A 75 -3.09 18.75 -6.46
N ASN A 76 -3.62 19.96 -6.61
CA ASN A 76 -4.95 20.18 -7.19
C ASN A 76 -5.04 19.84 -8.68
N GLN A 77 -3.91 19.74 -9.40
CA GLN A 77 -3.91 19.42 -10.83
C GLN A 77 -4.10 17.92 -11.05
N THR A 78 -3.49 17.10 -10.20
CA THR A 78 -3.52 15.64 -10.30
C THR A 78 -4.51 14.99 -9.33
N GLY A 79 -5.01 15.73 -8.35
CA GLY A 79 -5.90 15.19 -7.30
C GLY A 79 -5.18 14.22 -6.36
N THR A 80 -3.86 14.41 -6.16
CA THR A 80 -3.03 13.51 -5.36
C THR A 80 -2.34 14.23 -4.23
N TYR A 81 -2.17 13.55 -3.10
CA TYR A 81 -1.20 13.93 -2.10
C TYR A 81 0.21 13.65 -2.60
N ARG A 82 1.08 14.63 -2.51
CA ARG A 82 2.52 14.52 -2.73
C ARG A 82 3.22 14.56 -1.38
N VAL A 83 4.12 13.61 -1.15
CA VAL A 83 4.95 13.56 0.06
C VAL A 83 6.30 14.19 -0.24
N THR A 84 6.68 15.21 0.52
CA THR A 84 7.98 15.86 0.43
C THR A 84 8.71 15.69 1.75
N ASN A 85 9.87 15.05 1.71
CA ASN A 85 10.88 15.03 2.76
C ASN A 85 10.60 14.13 3.98
N THR A 86 10.68 12.81 3.79
CA THR A 86 10.54 11.82 4.88
C THR A 86 11.57 10.68 4.85
N GLY A 87 12.56 10.72 3.94
CA GLY A 87 13.47 9.58 3.71
C GLY A 87 12.80 8.38 3.01
N ILE A 88 11.47 8.34 2.95
CA ILE A 88 10.67 7.43 2.10
C ILE A 88 10.74 7.87 0.64
N CYS A 89 10.80 9.19 0.43
CA CYS A 89 10.72 9.89 -0.83
C CYS A 89 11.90 10.87 -0.97
N THR A 90 12.86 10.53 -1.83
CA THR A 90 14.07 11.32 -2.17
C THR A 90 14.05 11.73 -3.63
#